data_AF-A0AAD7I0T9-F1
#
_entry.id   AF-A0AAD7I0T9-F1
#
_cell.length_a   1.000
_cell.length_b   1.000
_cell.length_c   1.000
_cell.angle_alpha   90.00
_cell.angle_beta   90.00
_cell.angle_gamma   90.00
#
_symmetry.space_group_name_H-M   'P 1'
#
loop_
_entity.id
_entity.type
_entity.pdbx_description
1 polymer ?
#
loop_
_entity_poly.entity_id
_entity_poly.type
_entity_poly.pdbx_seq_one_letter_code
_entity_poly.pdbx_strand_id
1 'polypeptide(L)'
;MYWSPQLQRVPELLIVGIQSPGSYLPIHHKLRFDVNGRASVLLLRGIIYFGSAHFTSRIMGVDGRVWFNDGITTGRFCVDEQYLDSHPPGFLDSCRGKVAATLVYAQG
;
A
#
# COMPACT_ATOMS: atom_id res chain seq x y z
N MET A 1 -33.58 -4.96 4.03
CA MET A 1 -32.88 -4.48 2.83
C MET A 1 -31.79 -3.53 3.31
N TYR A 2 -30.53 -3.93 3.30
CA TYR A 2 -29.44 -3.08 3.77
C TYR A 2 -28.88 -2.31 2.57
N TRP A 3 -28.84 -0.99 2.69
CA TRP A 3 -28.20 -0.11 1.71
C TRP A 3 -26.69 -0.30 1.82
N SER A 4 -26.05 -0.64 0.69
CA SER A 4 -24.60 -0.62 0.60
C SER A 4 -24.17 0.68 -0.06
N PRO A 5 -23.27 1.46 0.54
CA PRO A 5 -22.72 2.64 -0.11
C PRO A 5 -22.06 2.24 -1.43
N GLN A 6 -22.37 2.96 -2.49
CA GLN A 6 -21.69 2.84 -3.78
C GLN A 6 -20.73 4.01 -3.98
N LEU A 7 -19.54 3.70 -4.48
CA LEU A 7 -18.57 4.72 -4.84
C LEU A 7 -19.11 5.53 -6.04
N GLN A 8 -19.33 6.83 -5.85
CA GLN A 8 -19.83 7.72 -6.93
C GLN A 8 -18.70 8.33 -7.76
N ARG A 9 -17.50 8.40 -7.20
CA ARG A 9 -16.27 8.88 -7.85
C ARG A 9 -15.08 8.20 -7.22
N VAL A 10 -14.04 7.99 -8.02
CA VAL A 10 -12.76 7.50 -7.51
C VAL A 10 -12.04 8.65 -6.78
N PRO A 11 -11.60 8.47 -5.52
CA PRO A 11 -10.87 9.50 -4.80
C PRO A 11 -9.44 9.68 -5.35
N GLU A 12 -8.86 10.85 -5.12
CA GLU A 12 -7.45 11.11 -5.44
C GLU A 12 -6.50 10.32 -4.54
N LEU A 13 -6.92 10.09 -3.28
CA LEU A 13 -6.22 9.31 -2.28
C LEU A 13 -7.18 8.26 -1.69
N LEU A 14 -6.80 6.99 -1.76
CA LEU A 14 -7.52 5.87 -1.17
C LEU A 14 -6.66 5.21 -0.10
N ILE A 15 -7.19 5.13 1.11
CA ILE A 15 -6.55 4.45 2.24
C ILE A 15 -7.35 3.19 2.55
N VAL A 16 -6.68 2.03 2.52
CA VAL A 16 -7.31 0.72 2.76
C VAL A 16 -6.71 0.10 4.02
N GLY A 17 -7.52 -0.05 5.07
CA GLY A 17 -7.13 -0.79 6.27
C GLY A 17 -7.35 -2.30 6.09
N ILE A 18 -6.38 -3.11 6.47
CA ILE A 18 -6.46 -4.57 6.41
C ILE A 18 -6.92 -5.09 7.78
N GLN A 19 -8.13 -5.66 7.83
CA GLN A 19 -8.75 -6.13 9.08
C GLN A 19 -8.24 -7.50 9.56
N SER A 20 -7.71 -8.32 8.65
CA SER A 20 -7.13 -9.64 8.98
C SER A 20 -5.68 -9.73 8.48
N PRO A 21 -4.72 -9.03 9.13
CA PRO A 21 -3.32 -9.08 8.72
C PRO A 21 -2.79 -10.52 8.75
N GLY A 22 -2.15 -10.97 7.66
CA GLY A 22 -1.65 -12.33 7.52
C GLY A 22 -2.58 -13.30 6.78
N SER A 23 -3.80 -12.90 6.40
CA SER A 23 -4.53 -13.59 5.34
C SER A 23 -3.85 -13.35 3.99
N TYR A 24 -3.92 -14.33 3.08
CA TYR A 24 -3.35 -14.19 1.73
C TYR A 24 -4.19 -13.18 0.93
N LEU A 25 -3.88 -11.90 1.07
CA LEU A 25 -4.41 -10.82 0.25
C LEU A 25 -3.27 -10.30 -0.63
N PRO A 26 -3.16 -10.74 -1.90
CA PRO A 26 -2.10 -10.26 -2.78
C PRO A 26 -2.24 -8.75 -2.98
N ILE A 27 -1.22 -8.00 -2.57
CA ILE A 27 -1.19 -6.54 -2.75
C ILE A 27 -0.77 -6.23 -4.18
N HIS A 28 -1.68 -5.62 -4.94
CA HIS A 28 -1.40 -5.19 -6.30
C HIS A 28 -0.87 -3.75 -6.34
N HIS A 29 0.14 -3.49 -7.17
CA HIS A 29 0.71 -2.14 -7.32
C HIS A 29 -0.24 -1.15 -8.02
N LYS A 30 -1.30 -1.65 -8.66
CA LYS A 30 -2.31 -0.90 -9.43
C LYS A 30 -3.71 -1.40 -9.09
N LEU A 31 -4.62 -0.48 -8.82
CA LEU A 31 -6.05 -0.75 -8.75
C LEU A 31 -6.75 -0.03 -9.91
N ARG A 32 -7.57 -0.76 -10.66
CA ARG A 32 -8.40 -0.20 -11.73
C ARG A 32 -9.83 -0.06 -11.22
N PHE A 33 -10.39 1.12 -11.40
CA PHE A 33 -11.77 1.44 -11.08
C PHE A 33 -12.50 1.83 -12.36
N ASP A 34 -13.72 1.36 -12.51
CA ASP A 34 -14.69 1.91 -13.46
C ASP A 34 -15.90 2.35 -12.65
N VAL A 35 -16.10 3.66 -12.57
CA VAL A 35 -17.20 4.26 -11.81
C VAL A 35 -17.96 5.19 -12.73
N ASN A 36 -19.23 4.91 -12.95
CA ASN A 36 -20.12 5.71 -13.80
C ASN A 36 -19.55 5.91 -15.22
N GLY A 37 -18.92 4.87 -15.80
CA GLY A 37 -18.34 4.89 -17.14
C GLY A 37 -17.02 5.65 -17.24
N ARG A 38 -16.39 5.99 -16.11
CA ARG A 38 -15.07 6.62 -16.05
C ARG A 38 -14.06 5.65 -15.47
N ALA A 39 -13.13 5.21 -16.32
CA ALA A 39 -11.99 4.43 -15.89
C ALA A 39 -10.97 5.31 -15.15
N SER A 40 -10.44 4.83 -14.04
CA SER A 40 -9.34 5.46 -13.30
C SER A 40 -8.40 4.40 -12.73
N VAL A 41 -7.13 4.76 -12.58
CA VAL A 41 -6.11 3.88 -12.01
C VAL A 41 -5.54 4.54 -10.77
N LEU A 42 -5.52 3.81 -9.66
CA LEU A 42 -4.77 4.20 -8.47
C LEU A 42 -3.49 3.38 -8.38
N LEU A 43 -2.38 4.06 -8.13
CA LEU A 43 -1.07 3.48 -7.93
C LEU A 43 -0.78 3.36 -6.43
N LEU A 44 -0.20 2.23 -6.02
CA LEU A 44 0.25 2.06 -4.66
C LEU A 44 1.38 3.04 -4.36
N ARG A 45 1.21 3.87 -3.33
CA ARG A 45 2.17 4.92 -2.91
C ARG A 45 2.75 4.68 -1.53
N GLY A 46 2.05 3.93 -0.69
CA GLY A 46 2.53 3.63 0.65
C GLY A 46 1.97 2.31 1.18
N ILE A 47 2.75 1.66 2.03
CA ILE A 47 2.30 0.56 2.88
C ILE A 47 2.76 0.87 4.29
N ILE A 48 1.86 0.72 5.24
CA ILE A 48 2.17 0.71 6.67
C ILE A 48 2.09 -0.74 7.13
N TYR A 49 3.18 -1.21 7.74
CA TYR A 49 3.32 -2.53 8.32
C TYR A 49 3.18 -2.46 9.83
N PHE A 50 2.57 -3.47 10.44
CA PHE A 50 2.44 -3.59 11.88
C PHE A 50 2.93 -4.94 12.36
N GLY A 51 3.60 -4.95 13.52
CA GLY A 51 3.97 -6.16 14.24
C GLY A 51 4.89 -5.84 15.40
N SER A 52 4.78 -6.60 16.48
CA SER A 52 5.54 -6.38 17.73
C SER A 52 5.35 -4.96 18.29
N ALA A 53 4.10 -4.47 18.30
CA ALA A 53 3.72 -3.13 18.79
C ALA A 53 4.48 -1.95 18.13
N HIS A 54 5.00 -2.15 16.91
CA HIS A 54 5.74 -1.15 16.15
C HIS A 54 5.24 -1.06 14.71
N PHE A 55 5.13 0.16 14.19
CA PHE A 55 4.77 0.44 12.81
C PHE A 55 6.00 0.79 11.99
N THR A 56 6.09 0.23 10.79
CA THR A 56 7.10 0.62 9.79
C THR A 56 6.41 0.89 8.46
N SER A 57 7.12 1.46 7.49
CA SER A 57 6.52 1.83 6.22
C SER A 57 7.41 1.54 5.02
N ARG A 58 6.76 1.33 3.88
CA ARG A 58 7.36 1.46 2.55
C ARG A 58 6.65 2.56 1.78
N ILE A 59 7.42 3.33 1.03
CA ILE A 59 6.96 4.43 0.18
C ILE A 59 7.37 4.12 -1.25
N MET A 60 6.43 4.20 -2.18
CA MET A 60 6.63 3.89 -3.59
C MET A 60 6.75 5.18 -4.39
N GLY A 61 7.95 5.42 -4.91
CA GLY A 61 8.27 6.54 -5.77
C GLY A 61 7.55 6.49 -7.11
N VAL A 62 7.47 7.63 -7.79
CA VAL A 62 6.93 7.73 -9.17
C VAL A 62 7.76 6.97 -10.20
N ASP A 63 9.04 6.75 -9.89
CA ASP A 63 10.01 6.00 -10.68
C ASP A 63 10.00 4.49 -10.40
N GLY A 64 9.09 4.02 -9.55
CA GLY A 64 9.00 2.62 -9.15
C GLY A 64 10.00 2.21 -8.07
N ARG A 65 10.78 3.14 -7.50
CA ARG A 65 11.64 2.85 -6.35
C ARG A 65 10.83 2.67 -5.07
N VAL A 66 11.33 1.80 -4.20
CA VAL A 66 10.75 1.52 -2.90
C VAL A 66 11.69 2.04 -1.81
N TRP A 67 11.12 2.79 -0.87
CA TRP A 67 11.85 3.38 0.25
C TRP A 67 11.28 2.88 1.57
N PHE A 68 12.11 2.27 2.41
CA PHE A 68 11.70 1.77 3.72
C PHE A 68 12.01 2.76 4.85
N ASN A 69 11.09 2.90 5.79
CA ASN A 69 11.29 3.70 7.00
C ASN A 69 10.78 2.94 8.25
N ASP A 70 11.65 2.80 9.25
CA ASP A 70 11.35 2.17 10.53
C ASP A 70 10.92 3.17 11.62
N GLY A 71 11.19 4.46 11.43
CA GLY A 71 10.94 5.52 12.41
C GLY A 71 11.92 5.49 13.58
N ILE A 72 12.09 4.33 14.23
CA ILE A 72 13.03 4.15 15.36
C ILE A 72 14.46 4.04 14.84
N THR A 73 14.72 3.07 13.96
CA THR A 73 16.10 2.81 13.51
C THR A 73 16.55 3.75 12.38
N THR A 74 15.62 4.14 11.50
CA THR A 74 15.94 5.00 10.34
C THR A 74 15.77 6.50 10.64
N GLY A 75 15.02 6.86 11.69
CA GLY A 75 14.71 8.24 12.01
C GLY A 75 14.10 9.00 10.83
N ARG A 76 14.70 10.15 10.49
CA ARG A 76 14.27 11.00 9.37
C ARG A 76 14.63 10.47 7.97
N PHE A 77 15.40 9.39 7.89
CA PHE A 77 15.89 8.85 6.62
C PHE A 77 15.06 7.64 6.18
N CYS A 78 15.06 7.39 4.88
CA CYS A 78 14.55 6.15 4.31
C CYS A 78 15.70 5.33 3.71
N VAL A 79 15.56 4.01 3.74
CA VAL A 79 16.49 3.07 3.11
C VAL A 79 15.98 2.77 1.70
N ASP A 80 16.85 2.92 0.71
CA ASP A 80 16.57 2.50 -0.66
C ASP A 80 16.48 0.97 -0.72
N GLU A 81 15.29 0.47 -1.03
CA GLU A 81 15.04 -0.96 -1.24
C GLU A 81 14.97 -1.29 -2.73
N GLN A 82 15.48 -0.44 -3.64
CA GLN A 82 15.52 -0.64 -5.09
C GLN A 82 14.13 -0.60 -5.76
N TYR A 83 14.06 -1.03 -7.02
CA TYR A 83 12.85 -1.00 -7.83
C TYR A 83 11.87 -2.08 -7.41
N LEU A 84 10.57 -1.76 -7.38
CA LEU A 84 9.51 -2.69 -7.00
C LEU A 84 9.55 -4.01 -7.79
N ASP A 85 9.79 -3.93 -9.10
CA ASP A 85 9.80 -5.09 -10.01
C ASP A 85 11.04 -5.98 -9.84
N SER A 86 12.03 -5.56 -9.05
CA SER A 86 13.22 -6.37 -8.74
C SER A 86 13.01 -7.34 -7.58
N HIS A 87 11.87 -7.25 -6.90
CA HIS A 87 11.56 -8.07 -5.72
C HIS A 87 10.71 -9.29 -6.01
N PRO A 88 10.83 -10.36 -5.20
CA PRO A 88 10.02 -11.55 -5.35
C PRO A 88 8.53 -11.30 -5.03
N PRO A 89 7.63 -12.20 -5.47
CA PRO A 89 6.24 -12.21 -5.02
C PRO A 89 6.13 -12.18 -3.49
N GLY A 90 5.12 -11.48 -2.97
CA GLY A 90 4.89 -11.32 -1.53
C GLY A 90 5.81 -10.32 -0.84
N PHE A 91 6.72 -9.67 -1.57
CA PHE A 91 7.55 -8.59 -1.04
C PHE A 91 6.71 -7.49 -0.37
N LEU A 92 5.54 -7.16 -0.92
CA LEU A 92 4.66 -6.12 -0.36
C LEU A 92 3.87 -6.58 0.87
N ASP A 93 3.68 -7.88 1.05
CA ASP A 93 2.76 -8.44 2.07
C ASP A 93 3.38 -8.34 3.48
N SER A 94 4.71 -8.46 3.56
CA SER A 94 5.46 -8.37 4.80
C SER A 94 6.77 -7.61 4.64
N CYS A 95 7.22 -7.02 5.74
CA CYS A 95 8.49 -6.32 5.82
C CYS A 95 9.13 -6.57 7.18
N ARG A 96 10.31 -7.20 7.21
CA ARG A 96 11.13 -7.37 8.43
C ARG A 96 10.33 -7.90 9.64
N GLY A 97 9.55 -8.97 9.41
CA GLY A 97 8.73 -9.62 10.45
C GLY A 97 7.42 -8.90 10.80
N LYS A 98 7.01 -7.91 10.00
CA LYS A 98 5.74 -7.18 10.15
C LYS A 98 4.86 -7.42 8.93
N VAL A 99 3.55 -7.34 9.11
CA VAL A 99 2.54 -7.60 8.07
C VAL A 99 1.87 -6.29 7.65
N ALA A 100 1.47 -6.19 6.39
CA ALA A 100 0.75 -5.00 5.90
C ALA A 100 -0.54 -4.78 6.70
N ALA A 101 -0.73 -3.56 7.18
CA ALA A 101 -1.89 -3.14 7.97
C ALA A 101 -2.68 -2.03 7.28
N THR A 102 -2.01 -1.17 6.50
CA THR A 102 -2.67 -0.12 5.73
C THR A 102 -1.98 0.07 4.39
N LEU A 103 -2.78 0.19 3.33
CA LEU A 103 -2.32 0.50 1.98
C LEU A 103 -2.77 1.91 1.62
N VAL A 104 -1.87 2.65 0.97
CA VAL A 104 -2.13 4.00 0.48
C VAL A 104 -2.00 3.98 -1.04
N TYR A 105 -3.10 4.25 -1.72
CA TYR A 105 -3.14 4.38 -3.17
C TYR A 105 -3.46 5.83 -3.55
N ALA A 106 -2.86 6.33 -4.63
CA ALA A 106 -3.15 7.65 -5.16
C ALA A 106 -3.31 7.63 -6.69
N GLN A 107 -4.07 8.59 -7.22
CA GLN A 107 -4.10 8.84 -8.66
C GLN A 107 -2.69 9.27 -9.14
N GLY A 108 -2.31 8.80 -10.33
CA GLY A 108 -1.03 9.11 -10.98
C GLY A 108 -1.09 10.42 -11.74
#